data_AF-A0A7S3HTU1-F1
#
_entry.id   AF-A0A7S3HTU1-F1
#
_cell.length_a   1.000
_cell.length_b   1.000
_cell.length_c   1.000
_cell.angle_alpha   90.00
_cell.angle_beta   90.00
_cell.angle_gamma   90.00
#
_symmetry.space_group_name_H-M   'P 1'
#
loop_
_entity.id
_entity.type
_entity.pdbx_description
1 polymer ?
#
loop_
_entity_poly.entity_id
_entity_poly.type
_entity_poly.pdbx_seq_one_letter_code
_entity_poly.pdbx_strand_id
1 'polypeptide(L)'
;IYAERIKREFDIDVEVGTPTVNYRETIGKKGYFDYLHKKQSGGAGQYARVMGYIEPIVPEDPTDFGCLFENKIISASVPNEYIGAVEKGFYEAIEKGPMTGYPVVNV
;
A
#
# COMPACT_ATOMS: atom_id res chain seq x y z
N ILE A 1 -0.81 -35.83 -13.97
CA ILE A 1 -0.83 -35.84 -15.46
C ILE A 1 0.02 -34.70 -16.04
N TYR A 2 -0.27 -33.42 -15.80
CA TYR A 2 0.51 -32.32 -16.39
C TYR A 2 1.97 -32.21 -15.92
N ALA A 3 2.22 -32.27 -14.60
CA ALA A 3 3.60 -32.21 -14.06
C ALA A 3 4.48 -33.35 -14.60
N GLU A 4 3.91 -34.55 -14.75
CA GLU A 4 4.61 -35.73 -15.24
C GLU A 4 4.90 -35.66 -16.75
N ARG A 5 4.01 -35.02 -17.54
CA ARG A 5 4.26 -34.73 -18.95
C ARG A 5 5.38 -33.71 -19.14
N ILE A 6 5.42 -32.66 -18.32
CA ILE A 6 6.50 -31.65 -18.38
C ILE A 6 7.86 -32.31 -18.14
N LYS A 7 7.95 -33.19 -17.14
CA LYS A 7 9.18 -33.94 -16.85
C LYS A 7 9.62 -34.86 -17.98
N ARG A 8 8.68 -35.59 -18.62
CA ARG A 8 9.01 -36.57 -19.69
C ARG A 8 9.24 -35.95 -21.06
N GLU A 9 8.47 -34.92 -21.42
CA GLU A 9 8.53 -34.30 -22.75
C GLU A 9 9.58 -33.18 -22.83
N PHE A 10 9.89 -32.52 -21.70
CA PHE A 10 10.77 -31.34 -21.68
C PHE A 10 11.99 -31.47 -20.74
N ASP A 11 12.15 -32.59 -20.01
CA ASP A 11 13.25 -32.80 -19.04
C ASP A 11 13.33 -31.73 -17.94
N ILE A 12 12.19 -31.11 -17.60
CA ILE A 12 12.09 -30.10 -16.54
C ILE A 12 11.52 -30.74 -15.27
N ASP A 13 12.26 -30.63 -14.17
CA ASP A 13 11.78 -31.03 -12.85
C ASP A 13 10.89 -29.92 -12.27
N VAL A 14 9.67 -30.27 -11.84
CA VAL A 14 8.66 -29.31 -11.35
C VAL A 14 8.23 -29.72 -9.94
N GLU A 15 8.39 -28.80 -8.99
CA GLU A 15 7.87 -28.96 -7.64
C GLU A 15 6.41 -28.52 -7.56
N VAL A 16 5.52 -29.42 -7.09
CA VAL A 16 4.10 -29.11 -6.87
C VAL A 16 3.89 -28.81 -5.40
N GLY A 17 3.76 -27.52 -5.07
CA GLY A 17 3.44 -27.05 -3.73
C GLY A 17 1.93 -26.94 -3.48
N THR A 18 1.56 -26.65 -2.23
CA THR A 18 0.19 -26.28 -1.86
C THR A 18 -0.13 -24.86 -2.34
N PRO A 19 -1.36 -24.58 -2.78
CA PRO A 19 -1.76 -23.22 -3.14
C PRO A 19 -1.68 -22.31 -1.91
N THR A 20 -1.19 -21.10 -2.10
CA THR A 20 -1.15 -20.06 -1.06
C THR A 20 -2.46 -19.28 -1.04
N VAL A 21 -2.90 -18.88 0.16
CA VAL A 21 -4.06 -18.00 0.32
C VAL A 21 -3.61 -16.56 0.16
N ASN A 22 -4.35 -15.78 -0.64
CA ASN A 22 -4.12 -14.35 -0.82
C ASN A 22 -4.71 -13.58 0.36
N TYR A 23 -3.98 -13.56 1.48
CA TYR A 23 -4.31 -12.71 2.61
C TYR A 23 -4.19 -11.23 2.26
N ARG A 24 -4.92 -10.40 3.01
CA ARG A 24 -4.91 -8.94 2.91
C ARG A 24 -4.93 -8.33 4.30
N GLU A 25 -4.40 -7.12 4.41
CA GLU A 25 -4.36 -6.36 5.66
C GLU A 25 -5.38 -5.22 5.61
N THR A 26 -5.95 -4.84 6.75
CA THR A 26 -6.79 -3.65 6.88
C THR A 26 -6.70 -3.11 8.31
N ILE A 27 -7.11 -1.87 8.52
CA ILE A 27 -7.13 -1.26 9.86
C ILE A 27 -8.49 -1.46 10.52
N GLY A 28 -8.52 -1.60 11.85
CA GLY A 28 -9.78 -1.80 12.57
C GLY A 28 -10.48 -0.50 13.00
N LYS A 29 -9.74 0.61 13.12
CA LYS A 29 -10.23 1.87 13.67
C LYS A 29 -9.53 3.05 13.01
N LYS A 30 -10.17 4.22 13.04
CA LYS A 30 -9.58 5.49 12.64
C LYS A 30 -8.32 5.80 13.45
N GLY A 31 -7.22 6.08 12.76
CA GLY A 31 -5.94 6.47 13.34
C GLY A 31 -5.50 7.84 12.81
N TYR A 32 -5.06 8.72 13.71
CA TYR A 32 -4.49 10.01 13.35
C TYR A 32 -2.97 9.88 13.25
N PHE A 33 -2.37 10.62 12.32
CA PHE A 33 -0.92 10.63 12.16
C PHE A 33 -0.40 12.05 11.90
N ASP A 34 0.81 12.28 12.37
CA ASP A 34 1.59 13.49 12.15
C ASP A 34 3.05 13.07 12.03
N TYR A 35 3.55 13.13 10.80
CA TYR A 35 4.90 12.68 10.49
C TYR A 35 5.70 13.82 9.85
N LEU A 36 6.85 14.11 10.47
CA LEU A 36 7.84 15.05 9.96
C LEU A 36 9.06 14.30 9.43
N HIS A 37 9.22 14.31 8.11
CA HIS A 37 10.46 13.91 7.45
C HIS A 37 11.41 15.11 7.38
N LYS A 38 12.46 15.10 8.20
CA LYS A 38 13.50 16.14 8.19
C LYS A 38 14.88 15.51 8.06
N LYS A 39 15.47 15.65 6.87
CA LYS A 39 16.87 15.29 6.57
C LYS A 39 17.60 16.54 6.07
N GLN A 40 17.76 17.48 6.99
CA GLN A 40 18.49 18.73 6.78
C GLN A 40 19.48 18.89 7.93
N SER A 41 20.77 18.88 7.60
CA SER A 41 21.88 19.12 8.54
C SER A 41 22.50 20.52 8.37
N GLY A 42 22.13 21.26 7.32
CA GLY A 42 22.62 22.60 7.01
C GLY A 42 21.77 23.30 5.95
N GLY A 43 22.20 23.24 4.68
CA GLY A 43 21.54 23.89 3.53
C GLY A 43 20.29 23.15 3.00
N ALA A 44 20.09 23.21 1.68
CA ALA A 44 18.98 22.52 1.02
C ALA A 44 19.01 21.01 1.32
N GLY A 45 17.86 20.46 1.66
CA GLY A 45 17.70 19.04 1.99
C GLY A 45 16.22 18.70 2.11
N GLN A 46 15.92 17.46 2.49
CA GLN A 46 14.55 16.97 2.46
C GLN A 46 13.79 17.44 3.70
N TYR A 47 12.67 18.12 3.48
CA TYR A 47 11.75 18.55 4.52
C TYR A 47 10.32 18.35 4.04
N ALA A 48 9.55 17.55 4.75
CA ALA A 48 8.12 17.37 4.51
C ALA A 48 7.43 17.02 5.82
N ARG A 49 6.26 17.59 6.08
CA ARG A 49 5.38 17.18 7.17
C ARG A 49 4.04 16.81 6.59
N VAL A 50 3.54 15.62 6.92
CA VAL A 50 2.21 15.16 6.51
C VAL A 50 1.42 14.86 7.76
N MET A 51 0.22 15.44 7.83
CA MET A 51 -0.72 15.26 8.93
C MET A 51 -2.05 14.83 8.33
N GLY A 52 -2.73 13.92 9.01
CA GLY A 52 -4.01 13.44 8.56
C GLY A 52 -4.55 12.34 9.45
N TYR A 53 -5.48 11.59 8.88
CA TYR A 53 -5.99 10.38 9.48
C TYR A 53 -6.17 9.32 8.40
N ILE A 54 -6.22 8.07 8.85
CA ILE A 54 -6.55 6.91 8.04
C ILE A 54 -7.73 6.22 8.73
N GLU A 55 -8.76 5.84 7.99
CA GLU A 55 -9.94 5.18 8.54
C GLU A 55 -10.39 4.00 7.68
N PRO A 56 -10.91 2.92 8.28
CA PRO A 56 -11.37 1.78 7.49
C PRO A 56 -12.59 2.17 6.66
N ILE A 57 -12.59 1.72 5.42
CA ILE A 57 -13.72 1.83 4.50
C ILE A 57 -14.53 0.55 4.61
N VAL A 58 -15.86 0.67 4.69
CA VAL A 58 -16.76 -0.47 4.59
C VAL A 58 -17.18 -0.56 3.12
N PRO A 59 -16.63 -1.51 2.34
CA PRO A 59 -17.04 -1.64 0.95
C PRO A 59 -18.48 -2.17 0.88
N GLU A 60 -19.26 -1.68 -0.09
CA GLU A 60 -20.61 -2.18 -0.35
C GLU A 60 -20.58 -3.62 -0.90
N ASP A 61 -19.55 -3.93 -1.69
CA ASP A 61 -19.26 -5.27 -2.20
C ASP A 61 -18.02 -5.85 -1.47
N PRO A 62 -18.12 -7.02 -0.81
CA PRO A 62 -16.97 -7.65 -0.15
C PRO A 62 -15.84 -8.11 -1.09
N THR A 63 -16.06 -8.04 -2.41
CA THR A 63 -15.03 -8.28 -3.44
C THR A 63 -14.35 -6.99 -3.93
N ASP A 64 -14.83 -5.82 -3.49
CA ASP A 64 -14.18 -4.55 -3.73
C ASP A 64 -13.09 -4.31 -2.66
N PHE A 65 -11.89 -4.02 -3.12
CA PHE A 65 -10.69 -3.84 -2.30
C PHE A 65 -10.09 -2.44 -2.53
N GLY A 66 -10.96 -1.46 -2.73
CA GLY A 66 -10.58 -0.07 -2.96
C GLY A 66 -9.89 0.57 -1.77
N CYS A 67 -8.90 1.41 -2.07
CA CYS A 67 -8.35 2.38 -1.13
C CYS A 67 -8.63 3.79 -1.67
N LEU A 68 -8.97 4.73 -0.79
CA LEU A 68 -9.36 6.08 -1.18
C LEU A 68 -8.41 7.11 -0.56
N PHE A 69 -7.80 7.92 -1.43
CA PHE A 69 -7.05 9.09 -1.00
C PHE A 69 -7.91 10.35 -1.11
N GLU A 70 -8.20 10.99 0.03
CA GLU A 70 -8.94 12.26 0.06
C GLU A 70 -8.04 13.38 0.60
N ASN A 71 -7.85 14.43 -0.22
CA ASN A 71 -7.13 15.62 0.19
C ASN A 71 -8.08 16.63 0.87
N LYS A 72 -7.84 16.91 2.16
CA LYS A 72 -8.58 17.91 2.97
C LYS A 72 -7.78 19.17 3.30
N ILE A 73 -6.73 19.48 2.55
CA ILE A 73 -5.91 20.67 2.78
C ILE A 73 -6.78 21.92 2.54
N ILE A 74 -6.91 22.73 3.59
CA ILE A 74 -7.58 24.03 3.54
C ILE A 74 -6.50 25.10 3.32
N SER A 75 -6.71 25.98 2.33
CA SER A 75 -5.76 27.02 1.90
C SER A 75 -4.50 26.46 1.20
N ALA A 76 -3.70 27.34 0.59
CA ALA A 76 -2.46 27.00 -0.14
C ALA A 76 -1.29 26.61 0.80
N SER A 77 -1.59 25.86 1.87
CA SER A 77 -0.62 25.43 2.89
C SER A 77 0.41 24.44 2.34
N VAL A 78 0.04 23.70 1.28
CA VAL A 78 0.92 22.80 0.54
C VAL A 78 0.74 23.08 -0.96
N PRO A 79 1.82 23.26 -1.74
CA PRO A 79 1.71 23.41 -3.18
C PRO A 79 1.08 22.18 -3.85
N ASN A 80 0.15 22.39 -4.78
CA ASN A 80 -0.59 21.32 -5.47
C ASN A 80 0.30 20.31 -6.19
N GLU A 81 1.49 20.73 -6.61
CA GLU A 81 2.49 19.88 -7.26
C GLU A 81 2.94 18.70 -6.38
N TYR A 82 2.91 18.86 -5.05
CA TYR A 82 3.30 17.80 -4.12
C TYR A 82 2.18 16.82 -3.81
N ILE A 83 0.92 17.20 -4.03
CA ILE A 83 -0.25 16.39 -3.63
C ILE A 83 -0.29 15.08 -4.43
N GLY A 84 -0.05 15.14 -5.75
CA GLY A 84 0.01 13.94 -6.59
C GLY A 84 1.18 13.02 -6.23
N ALA A 85 2.31 13.57 -5.76
CA ALA A 85 3.43 12.75 -5.29
C ALA A 85 3.11 12.04 -3.96
N VAL A 86 2.35 12.70 -3.07
CA VAL A 86 1.88 12.09 -1.81
C VAL A 86 0.86 10.99 -2.09
N GLU A 87 -0.10 11.23 -2.99
CA GLU A 87 -1.08 10.23 -3.40
C GLU A 87 -0.41 8.99 -4.00
N LYS A 88 0.56 9.18 -4.90
CA LYS A 88 1.34 8.07 -5.44
C LYS A 88 2.08 7.31 -4.33
N GLY A 89 2.69 8.01 -3.39
CA GLY A 89 3.38 7.39 -2.24
C GLY A 89 2.43 6.61 -1.33
N PHE A 90 1.17 7.04 -1.20
CA PHE A 90 0.14 6.29 -0.48
C PHE A 90 -0.18 4.96 -1.17
N TYR A 91 -0.41 4.98 -2.49
CA TYR A 91 -0.69 3.74 -3.23
C TYR A 91 0.50 2.77 -3.23
N GLU A 92 1.74 3.28 -3.30
CA GLU A 92 2.94 2.43 -3.17
C GLU A 92 3.08 1.85 -1.75
N ALA A 93 2.70 2.60 -0.71
CA ALA A 93 2.81 2.13 0.68
C ALA A 93 1.81 1.02 1.03
N ILE A 94 0.61 1.02 0.44
CA ILE A 94 -0.40 -0.01 0.70
C ILE A 94 -0.11 -1.33 0.00
N GLU A 95 0.76 -1.38 -1.02
CA GLU A 95 1.13 -2.65 -1.67
C GLU A 95 1.80 -3.64 -0.71
N LYS A 96 2.46 -3.12 0.34
CA LYS A 96 3.17 -3.93 1.33
C LYS A 96 2.78 -3.53 2.75
N GLY A 97 1.90 -4.31 3.34
CA GLY A 97 1.42 -4.12 4.70
C GLY A 97 2.52 -4.30 5.76
N PRO A 98 2.40 -3.58 6.90
CA PRO A 98 3.43 -3.58 7.94
C PRO A 98 3.46 -4.86 8.77
N MET A 99 2.38 -5.65 8.84
CA MET A 99 2.33 -6.83 9.72
C MET A 99 2.88 -8.08 9.05
N THR A 100 2.40 -8.38 7.85
CA THR A 100 2.66 -9.65 7.15
C THR A 100 3.18 -9.44 5.73
N GLY A 101 3.28 -8.18 5.29
CA GLY A 101 3.74 -7.85 3.94
C GLY A 101 2.71 -8.08 2.86
N TYR A 102 1.46 -8.38 3.23
CA TYR A 102 0.35 -8.49 2.29
C TYR A 102 -0.24 -7.11 1.98
N PRO A 103 -0.88 -6.92 0.82
CA PRO A 103 -1.47 -5.63 0.47
C PRO A 103 -2.52 -5.18 1.49
N VAL A 104 -2.47 -3.91 1.84
CA VAL A 104 -3.46 -3.22 2.66
C VAL A 104 -4.63 -2.78 1.78
N VAL A 105 -5.85 -3.08 2.20
CA VAL A 105 -7.08 -2.80 1.45
C VAL A 105 -8.16 -2.21 2.37
N ASN A 106 -9.15 -1.54 1.76
CA ASN A 106 -10.31 -0.95 2.44
C ASN A 106 -9.90 0.18 3.40
N VAL A 107 -9.07 1.10 2.91
CA VAL A 107 -8.44 2.17 3.69
C VAL A 107 -8.44 3.51 2.94
#